data_AF-A0A5P9PJW1-F1
#
_entry.id   AF-A0A5P9PJW1-F1
#
_cell.length_a   1.000
_cell.length_b   1.000
_cell.length_c   1.000
_cell.angle_alpha   90.00
_cell.angle_beta   90.00
_cell.angle_gamma   90.00
#
_symmetry.space_group_name_H-M   'P 1'
#
loop_
_entity.id
_entity.type
_entity.pdbx_description
1 polymer ?
#
loop_
_entity_poly.entity_id
_entity_poly.type
_entity_poly.pdbx_seq_one_letter_code
_entity_poly.pdbx_strand_id
1 'polypeptide(L)'
;MSYDLAVWHEPAGIAADQAARKYTRLITEEPGTDPTHPRVAAFYRELTARYPELDGLPDDDSSPWSVRLTVTSAAVVMCLVWSRADEVGPQVRSLADRHGLVVFDPQNESVHHPEAMRTKPTLVLSTCGGSQADNPDPETIKRTLRTLSLGNWFAVLERGDTYVQVGFGENAGTRPGWYALERRDGSADKHFRAEVADLDEIIAAFTGFAGHDGAWPQRFSWRKVVL
;
A
#
# COMPACT_ATOMS: atom_id res chain seq x y z
N MET A 1 -19.99 -13.86 -17.99
CA MET A 1 -18.81 -13.65 -17.11
C MET A 1 -19.33 -13.16 -15.77
N SER A 2 -18.81 -13.66 -14.65
CA SER A 2 -19.07 -13.14 -13.31
C SER A 2 -17.82 -12.41 -12.80
N TYR A 3 -18.00 -11.56 -11.80
CA TYR A 3 -16.91 -10.89 -11.09
C TYR A 3 -17.01 -11.25 -9.61
N ASP A 4 -15.99 -11.87 -9.06
CA ASP A 4 -16.04 -12.44 -7.72
C ASP A 4 -15.34 -11.52 -6.72
N LEU A 5 -15.84 -11.50 -5.50
CA LEU A 5 -15.17 -10.86 -4.38
C LEU A 5 -15.32 -11.74 -3.15
N ALA A 6 -14.25 -11.86 -2.37
CA ALA A 6 -14.28 -12.55 -1.09
C ALA A 6 -13.93 -11.57 0.03
N VAL A 7 -14.73 -11.59 1.10
CA VAL A 7 -14.59 -10.70 2.25
C VAL A 7 -14.48 -11.53 3.51
N TRP A 8 -13.47 -11.26 4.33
CA TRP A 8 -13.27 -11.95 5.60
C TRP A 8 -12.54 -11.07 6.61
N HIS A 9 -12.53 -11.54 7.87
CA HIS A 9 -11.72 -10.92 8.92
C HIS A 9 -10.30 -11.50 8.94
N GLU A 10 -9.30 -10.62 8.97
CA GLU A 10 -7.93 -10.98 9.35
C GLU A 10 -7.49 -10.24 10.61
N PRO A 11 -6.68 -10.85 11.49
CA PRO A 11 -6.10 -10.15 12.62
C PRO A 11 -4.98 -9.18 12.23
N ALA A 12 -4.35 -9.37 11.06
CA ALA A 12 -3.27 -8.54 10.54
C ALA A 12 -3.29 -8.51 8.99
N GLY A 13 -2.45 -7.66 8.39
CA GLY A 13 -2.31 -7.62 6.93
C GLY A 13 -1.93 -8.99 6.35
N ILE A 14 -2.62 -9.38 5.28
CA ILE A 14 -2.37 -10.62 4.53
C ILE A 14 -1.75 -10.33 3.15
N ALA A 15 -0.75 -11.10 2.75
CA ALA A 15 -0.15 -11.01 1.42
C ALA A 15 -1.07 -11.62 0.33
N ALA A 16 -0.94 -11.17 -0.92
CA ALA A 16 -1.81 -11.61 -2.02
C ALA A 16 -1.79 -13.13 -2.26
N ASP A 17 -0.62 -13.75 -2.20
CA ASP A 17 -0.46 -15.20 -2.38
C ASP A 17 -1.11 -16.01 -1.24
N GLN A 18 -1.04 -15.50 -0.01
CA GLN A 18 -1.70 -16.07 1.16
C GLN A 18 -3.23 -15.91 1.07
N ALA A 19 -3.69 -14.75 0.61
CA ALA A 19 -5.10 -14.45 0.38
C ALA A 19 -5.69 -15.37 -0.70
N ALA A 20 -4.97 -15.59 -1.81
CA ALA A 20 -5.36 -16.53 -2.86
C ALA A 20 -5.53 -17.96 -2.32
N ARG A 21 -4.56 -18.46 -1.53
CA ARG A 21 -4.66 -19.77 -0.88
C ARG A 21 -5.82 -19.87 0.12
N LYS A 22 -6.19 -18.76 0.76
CA LYS A 22 -7.35 -18.71 1.66
C LYS A 22 -8.65 -18.71 0.86
N TYR A 23 -8.74 -17.93 -0.21
CA TYR A 23 -9.88 -17.92 -1.12
C TYR A 23 -10.18 -19.31 -1.69
N THR A 24 -9.16 -20.02 -2.18
CA THR A 24 -9.32 -21.40 -2.69
C THR A 24 -9.94 -22.33 -1.63
N ARG A 25 -9.53 -22.21 -0.37
CA ARG A 25 -10.12 -23.02 0.72
C ARG A 25 -11.59 -22.65 0.94
N LEU A 26 -11.90 -21.35 1.02
CA LEU A 26 -13.27 -20.86 1.24
C LEU A 26 -14.28 -21.33 0.19
N ILE A 27 -13.87 -21.41 -1.08
CA ILE A 27 -14.77 -21.87 -2.16
C ILE A 27 -14.88 -23.40 -2.26
N THR A 28 -14.03 -24.14 -1.54
CA THR A 28 -14.08 -25.61 -1.47
C THR A 28 -14.72 -26.13 -0.18
N GLU A 29 -14.86 -25.27 0.83
CA GLU A 29 -15.52 -25.59 2.10
C GLU A 29 -17.04 -25.67 1.92
N GLU A 30 -17.70 -26.50 2.75
CA GLU A 30 -19.16 -26.54 2.77
C GLU A 30 -19.71 -25.18 3.23
N PRO A 31 -20.62 -24.56 2.47
CA PRO A 31 -21.24 -23.32 2.87
C PRO A 31 -21.98 -23.46 4.21
N GLY A 32 -21.75 -22.52 5.11
CA GLY A 32 -22.60 -22.31 6.28
C GLY A 32 -23.88 -21.56 5.93
N THR A 33 -24.77 -21.43 6.91
CA THR A 33 -25.99 -20.63 6.78
C THR A 33 -25.79 -19.17 7.13
N ASP A 34 -24.91 -18.86 8.10
CA ASP A 34 -24.66 -17.50 8.57
C ASP A 34 -23.21 -17.32 9.02
N PRO A 35 -22.64 -16.11 8.90
CA PRO A 35 -21.33 -15.82 9.48
C PRO A 35 -21.45 -15.71 11.00
N THR A 36 -20.53 -16.35 11.72
CA THR A 36 -20.49 -16.29 13.19
C THR A 36 -19.55 -15.21 13.70
N HIS A 37 -18.56 -14.80 12.89
CA HIS A 37 -17.67 -13.70 13.23
C HIS A 37 -18.44 -12.37 13.24
N PRO A 38 -18.46 -11.59 14.35
CA PRO A 38 -19.35 -10.43 14.51
C PRO A 38 -19.24 -9.38 13.40
N ARG A 39 -18.02 -9.08 12.96
CA ARG A 39 -17.77 -8.11 11.86
C ARG A 39 -18.26 -8.61 10.50
N VAL A 40 -18.11 -9.91 10.24
CA VAL A 40 -18.53 -10.53 8.97
C VAL A 40 -20.06 -10.64 8.95
N ALA A 41 -20.68 -10.99 10.09
CA ALA A 41 -22.13 -11.00 10.26
C ALA A 41 -22.75 -9.60 10.09
N ALA A 42 -22.11 -8.56 10.61
CA ALA A 42 -22.55 -7.18 10.43
C ALA A 42 -22.42 -6.73 8.96
N PHE A 43 -21.29 -7.02 8.32
CA PHE A 43 -21.08 -6.80 6.89
C PHE A 43 -22.13 -7.50 6.04
N TYR A 44 -22.35 -8.80 6.25
CA TYR A 44 -23.29 -9.61 5.49
C TYR A 44 -24.71 -9.04 5.58
N ARG A 45 -25.17 -8.70 6.79
CA ARG A 45 -26.50 -8.12 7.03
C ARG A 45 -26.69 -6.77 6.34
N GLU A 46 -25.70 -5.89 6.40
CA GLU A 46 -25.78 -4.58 5.74
C GLU A 46 -25.70 -4.72 4.22
N LEU A 47 -24.90 -5.67 3.73
CA LEU A 47 -24.78 -5.97 2.31
C LEU A 47 -26.11 -6.45 1.74
N THR A 48 -26.73 -7.47 2.37
CA THR A 48 -27.97 -8.07 1.88
C THR A 48 -29.19 -7.19 2.09
N ALA A 49 -29.17 -6.28 3.08
CA ALA A 49 -30.19 -5.24 3.21
C ALA A 49 -30.17 -4.23 2.05
N ARG A 50 -29.00 -3.98 1.45
CA ARG A 50 -28.83 -3.04 0.33
C ARG A 50 -28.93 -3.73 -1.04
N TYR A 51 -28.42 -4.96 -1.12
CA TYR A 51 -28.36 -5.78 -2.33
C TYR A 51 -28.94 -7.15 -2.00
N PRO A 52 -30.27 -7.31 -2.07
CA PRO A 52 -30.94 -8.55 -1.71
C PRO A 52 -30.40 -9.75 -2.51
N GLU A 53 -30.32 -10.90 -1.84
CA GLU A 53 -29.94 -12.17 -2.48
C GLU A 53 -31.02 -12.66 -3.45
N LEU A 54 -30.66 -13.61 -4.31
CA LEU A 54 -31.56 -14.15 -5.34
C LEU A 54 -32.80 -14.89 -4.78
N ASP A 55 -32.83 -15.22 -3.50
CA ASP A 55 -33.94 -15.96 -2.90
C ASP A 55 -35.19 -15.06 -2.71
N GLY A 56 -36.23 -15.30 -3.51
CA GLY A 56 -37.56 -14.69 -3.33
C GLY A 56 -37.79 -13.35 -4.05
N LEU A 57 -36.88 -12.95 -4.94
CA LEU A 57 -37.08 -11.78 -5.79
C LEU A 57 -37.94 -12.14 -7.02
N PRO A 58 -38.75 -11.20 -7.54
CA PRO A 58 -39.30 -11.31 -8.89
C PRO A 58 -38.16 -11.52 -9.89
N ASP A 59 -38.44 -12.12 -11.05
CA ASP A 59 -37.50 -12.28 -12.18
C ASP A 59 -37.21 -10.91 -12.86
N ASP A 60 -37.03 -9.86 -12.06
CA ASP A 60 -36.47 -8.59 -12.45
C ASP A 60 -35.02 -8.56 -12.01
N ASP A 61 -34.12 -8.02 -12.83
CA ASP A 61 -32.68 -7.95 -12.60
C ASP A 61 -32.26 -7.05 -11.40
N SER A 62 -33.04 -7.02 -10.32
CA SER A 62 -32.80 -6.18 -9.13
C SER A 62 -31.63 -6.66 -8.28
N SER A 63 -31.32 -7.96 -8.29
CA SER A 63 -30.16 -8.49 -7.60
C SER A 63 -28.89 -8.31 -8.44
N PRO A 64 -27.81 -7.74 -7.89
CA PRO A 64 -26.54 -7.67 -8.59
C PRO A 64 -25.78 -8.99 -8.59
N TRP A 65 -26.26 -9.99 -7.86
CA TRP A 65 -25.58 -11.27 -7.65
C TRP A 65 -25.93 -12.25 -8.77
N SER A 66 -24.94 -12.96 -9.31
CA SER A 66 -25.16 -13.99 -10.33
C SER A 66 -25.54 -15.34 -9.72
N VAL A 67 -25.22 -15.54 -8.45
CA VAL A 67 -25.55 -16.70 -7.63
C VAL A 67 -25.75 -16.25 -6.18
N ARG A 68 -26.39 -17.08 -5.36
CA ARG A 68 -26.50 -16.85 -3.92
C ARG A 68 -25.12 -16.70 -3.29
N LEU A 69 -25.00 -15.84 -2.28
CA LEU A 69 -23.71 -15.63 -1.62
C LEU A 69 -23.28 -16.91 -0.92
N THR A 70 -22.01 -17.23 -1.01
CA THR A 70 -21.42 -18.32 -0.23
C THR A 70 -20.94 -17.76 1.08
N VAL A 71 -21.50 -18.25 2.18
CA VAL A 71 -21.21 -17.77 3.52
C VAL A 71 -20.51 -18.89 4.30
N THR A 72 -19.45 -18.54 5.03
CA THR A 72 -18.83 -19.42 6.03
C THR A 72 -18.86 -18.74 7.39
N SER A 73 -18.39 -19.41 8.44
CA SER A 73 -18.31 -18.83 9.79
C SER A 73 -17.52 -17.51 9.84
N ALA A 74 -16.59 -17.29 8.90
CA ALA A 74 -15.67 -16.15 8.92
C ALA A 74 -15.50 -15.43 7.57
N ALA A 75 -16.27 -15.79 6.54
CA ALA A 75 -16.16 -15.16 5.23
C ALA A 75 -17.50 -15.06 4.50
N VAL A 76 -17.57 -14.13 3.55
CA VAL A 76 -18.63 -14.02 2.54
C VAL A 76 -17.96 -13.97 1.18
N VAL A 77 -18.33 -14.89 0.29
CA VAL A 77 -17.91 -14.91 -1.10
C VAL A 77 -19.10 -14.54 -1.97
N MET A 78 -18.91 -13.54 -2.82
CA MET A 78 -19.92 -12.93 -3.68
C MET A 78 -19.51 -13.13 -5.14
N CYS A 79 -20.50 -13.42 -5.98
CA CYS A 79 -20.34 -13.45 -7.42
C CYS A 79 -21.31 -12.42 -8.02
N LEU A 80 -20.75 -11.36 -8.61
CA LEU A 80 -21.51 -10.30 -9.27
C LEU A 80 -21.78 -10.67 -10.72
N VAL A 81 -22.95 -10.28 -11.23
CA VAL A 81 -23.14 -10.17 -12.68
C VAL A 81 -22.19 -9.09 -13.21
N TRP A 82 -21.49 -9.39 -14.30
CA TRP A 82 -20.42 -8.53 -14.82
C TRP A 82 -20.85 -7.08 -15.07
N SER A 83 -22.06 -6.87 -15.59
CA SER A 83 -22.62 -5.54 -15.88
C SER A 83 -22.80 -4.65 -14.64
N ARG A 84 -22.82 -5.24 -13.44
CA ARG A 84 -22.99 -4.54 -12.16
C ARG A 84 -21.69 -4.43 -11.36
N ALA A 85 -20.59 -5.03 -11.84
CA ALA A 85 -19.32 -5.10 -11.12
C ALA A 85 -18.73 -3.72 -10.80
N ASP A 86 -18.75 -2.80 -11.77
CA ASP A 86 -18.24 -1.43 -11.60
C ASP A 86 -19.08 -0.59 -10.63
N GLU A 87 -20.38 -0.88 -10.51
CA GLU A 87 -21.26 -0.19 -9.56
C GLU A 87 -21.14 -0.78 -8.15
N VAL A 88 -21.22 -2.10 -8.02
CA VAL A 88 -21.38 -2.77 -6.73
C VAL A 88 -20.04 -3.13 -6.10
N GLY A 89 -19.01 -3.44 -6.88
CA GLY A 89 -17.67 -3.75 -6.38
C GLY A 89 -17.08 -2.65 -5.47
N PRO A 90 -17.11 -1.36 -5.87
CA PRO A 90 -16.68 -0.26 -4.99
C PRO A 90 -17.50 -0.15 -3.69
N GLN A 91 -18.80 -0.45 -3.74
CA GLN A 91 -19.69 -0.41 -2.57
C GLN A 91 -19.38 -1.55 -1.60
N VAL A 92 -19.10 -2.77 -2.12
CA VAL A 92 -18.61 -3.91 -1.33
C VAL A 92 -17.30 -3.54 -0.62
N ARG A 93 -16.34 -2.95 -1.35
CA ARG A 93 -15.06 -2.51 -0.77
C ARG A 93 -15.24 -1.46 0.33
N SER A 94 -16.07 -0.44 0.09
CA SER A 94 -16.37 0.61 1.07
C SER A 94 -17.06 0.05 2.32
N LEU A 95 -17.99 -0.89 2.14
CA LEU A 95 -18.68 -1.55 3.23
C LEU A 95 -17.72 -2.43 4.05
N ALA A 96 -16.87 -3.23 3.38
CA ALA A 96 -15.86 -4.06 4.04
C ALA A 96 -14.88 -3.21 4.86
N ASP A 97 -14.46 -2.06 4.33
CA ASP A 97 -13.57 -1.11 5.02
C ASP A 97 -14.19 -0.60 6.33
N ARG A 98 -15.48 -0.17 6.30
CA ARG A 98 -16.23 0.24 7.50
C ARG A 98 -16.33 -0.85 8.56
N HIS A 99 -16.39 -2.12 8.14
CA HIS A 99 -16.45 -3.27 9.04
C HIS A 99 -15.06 -3.82 9.41
N GLY A 100 -13.98 -3.20 8.95
CA GLY A 100 -12.61 -3.61 9.24
C GLY A 100 -12.28 -4.99 8.67
N LEU A 101 -12.71 -5.27 7.44
CA LEU A 101 -12.56 -6.54 6.75
C LEU A 101 -11.65 -6.42 5.53
N VAL A 102 -10.94 -7.50 5.21
CA VAL A 102 -10.14 -7.62 3.99
C VAL A 102 -11.05 -8.00 2.84
N VAL A 103 -10.80 -7.42 1.66
CA VAL A 103 -11.42 -7.84 0.39
C VAL A 103 -10.35 -8.42 -0.50
N PHE A 104 -10.64 -9.57 -1.11
CA PHE A 104 -9.81 -10.17 -2.14
C PHE A 104 -10.58 -10.25 -3.45
N ASP A 105 -9.90 -9.82 -4.51
CA ASP A 105 -10.33 -9.91 -5.90
C ASP A 105 -9.50 -11.02 -6.58
N PRO A 106 -10.07 -12.21 -6.83
CA PRO A 106 -9.36 -13.31 -7.46
C PRO A 106 -9.08 -13.08 -8.95
N GLN A 107 -9.83 -12.21 -9.63
CA GLN A 107 -9.60 -11.87 -11.04
C GLN A 107 -8.32 -11.04 -11.23
N ASN A 108 -8.01 -10.16 -10.26
CA ASN A 108 -6.82 -9.30 -10.27
C ASN A 108 -5.72 -9.75 -9.29
N GLU A 109 -5.93 -10.86 -8.57
CA GLU A 109 -5.07 -11.35 -7.48
C GLU A 109 -4.70 -10.26 -6.46
N SER A 110 -5.65 -9.38 -6.16
CA SER A 110 -5.39 -8.18 -5.36
C SER A 110 -6.08 -8.23 -4.00
N VAL A 111 -5.43 -7.66 -2.99
CA VAL A 111 -5.94 -7.58 -1.62
C VAL A 111 -6.16 -6.13 -1.26
N HIS A 112 -7.37 -5.81 -0.81
CA HIS A 112 -7.69 -4.54 -0.19
C HIS A 112 -7.79 -4.74 1.33
N HIS A 113 -6.82 -4.21 2.07
CA HIS A 113 -6.90 -4.15 3.53
C HIS A 113 -7.80 -3.00 3.97
N PRO A 114 -8.51 -3.12 5.11
CA PRO A 114 -9.27 -2.02 5.68
C PRO A 114 -8.33 -0.91 6.13
N GLU A 115 -8.79 0.35 6.13
CA GLU A 115 -7.97 1.53 6.48
C GLU A 115 -7.18 1.34 7.77
N ALA A 116 -7.79 0.79 8.82
CA ALA A 116 -7.13 0.55 10.11
C ALA A 116 -5.93 -0.42 10.04
N MET A 117 -5.84 -1.27 9.00
CA MET A 117 -4.72 -2.17 8.75
C MET A 117 -3.73 -1.62 7.73
N ARG A 118 -4.10 -0.59 6.95
CA ARG A 118 -3.19 0.08 6.03
C ARG A 118 -2.18 0.83 6.88
N THR A 119 -0.92 0.40 6.85
CA THR A 119 0.16 1.18 7.43
C THR A 119 0.24 2.50 6.66
N LYS A 120 0.05 3.64 7.33
CA LYS A 120 0.43 4.94 6.74
C LYS A 120 1.88 4.83 6.25
N PRO A 121 2.23 5.40 5.09
CA PRO A 121 3.61 5.37 4.62
C PRO A 121 4.50 5.99 5.69
N THR A 122 5.37 5.16 6.26
CA THR A 122 6.36 5.60 7.25
C THR A 122 7.57 6.18 6.54
N LEU A 123 7.79 5.77 5.29
CA LEU A 123 8.80 6.29 4.39
C LEU A 123 8.16 6.70 3.07
N VAL A 124 8.55 7.85 2.54
CA VAL A 124 8.16 8.31 1.20
C VAL A 124 9.42 8.71 0.45
N LEU A 125 9.71 8.05 -0.67
CA LEU A 125 10.79 8.44 -1.58
C LEU A 125 10.21 9.20 -2.75
N SER A 126 10.65 10.44 -2.97
CA SER A 126 10.23 11.29 -4.07
C SER A 126 11.43 11.80 -4.87
N THR A 127 11.22 12.13 -6.14
CA THR A 127 12.24 12.73 -7.01
C THR A 127 11.75 14.00 -7.69
N CYS A 128 12.68 14.81 -8.18
CA CYS A 128 12.36 15.99 -8.99
C CYS A 128 11.50 15.66 -10.22
N GLY A 129 11.68 14.47 -10.80
CA GLY A 129 10.91 13.99 -11.95
C GLY A 129 9.46 13.59 -11.63
N GLY A 130 8.99 13.77 -10.39
CA GLY A 130 7.63 13.47 -9.96
C GLY A 130 7.38 11.98 -9.65
N SER A 131 8.41 11.13 -9.65
CA SER A 131 8.27 9.75 -9.21
C SER A 131 8.16 9.69 -7.68
N GLN A 132 7.23 8.91 -7.16
CA GLN A 132 7.07 8.65 -5.72
C GLN A 132 6.91 7.15 -5.44
N ALA A 133 7.52 6.69 -4.34
CA ALA A 133 7.36 5.34 -3.81
C ALA A 133 7.10 5.38 -2.30
N ASP A 134 6.04 4.71 -1.87
CA ASP A 134 5.65 4.56 -0.48
C ASP A 134 6.31 3.31 0.14
N ASN A 135 6.90 3.45 1.33
CA ASN A 135 7.67 2.42 2.03
C ASN A 135 8.63 1.64 1.11
N PRO A 136 9.54 2.33 0.37
CA PRO A 136 10.36 1.70 -0.65
C PRO A 136 11.34 0.69 -0.03
N ASP A 137 11.48 -0.47 -0.67
CA ASP A 137 12.51 -1.44 -0.33
C ASP A 137 13.91 -0.96 -0.80
N PRO A 138 15.01 -1.58 -0.33
CA PRO A 138 16.36 -1.16 -0.70
C PRO A 138 16.65 -1.19 -2.22
N GLU A 139 16.06 -2.13 -2.95
CA GLU A 139 16.25 -2.22 -4.40
C GLU A 139 15.49 -1.12 -5.15
N THR A 140 14.34 -0.69 -4.64
CA THR A 140 13.57 0.44 -5.14
C THR A 140 14.30 1.75 -4.88
N ILE A 141 14.85 1.94 -3.67
CA ILE A 141 15.74 3.07 -3.34
C ILE A 141 16.90 3.14 -4.34
N LYS A 142 17.64 2.05 -4.50
CA LYS A 142 18.79 1.95 -5.40
C LYS A 142 18.43 2.24 -6.86
N ARG A 143 17.35 1.65 -7.35
CA ARG A 143 16.86 1.86 -8.72
C ARG A 143 16.53 3.32 -8.95
N THR A 144 15.81 3.95 -8.02
CA THR A 144 15.44 5.37 -8.10
C THR A 144 16.67 6.27 -8.08
N LEU A 145 17.63 6.04 -7.17
CA LEU A 145 18.84 6.88 -7.08
C LEU A 145 19.74 6.78 -8.32
N ARG A 146 19.73 5.64 -9.02
CA ARG A 146 20.43 5.47 -10.32
C ARG A 146 19.81 6.25 -11.47
N THR A 147 18.60 6.79 -11.29
CA THR A 147 17.95 7.66 -12.30
C THR A 147 18.32 9.13 -12.15
N LEU A 148 19.13 9.49 -11.15
CA LEU A 148 19.56 10.87 -10.93
C LEU A 148 20.38 11.38 -12.12
N SER A 149 20.03 12.57 -12.60
CA SER A 149 20.65 13.22 -13.75
C SER A 149 20.40 14.73 -13.68
N LEU A 150 20.93 15.52 -14.61
CA LEU A 150 20.66 16.96 -14.65
C LEU A 150 19.15 17.30 -14.75
N GLY A 151 18.34 16.43 -15.39
CA GLY A 151 16.88 16.57 -15.50
C GLY A 151 16.08 15.95 -14.36
N ASN A 152 16.70 15.09 -13.55
CA ASN A 152 16.13 14.49 -12.35
C ASN A 152 17.16 14.63 -11.22
N TRP A 153 17.39 15.87 -10.80
CA TRP A 153 18.62 16.22 -10.09
C TRP A 153 18.54 16.04 -8.58
N PHE A 154 17.38 15.72 -8.00
CA PHE A 154 17.29 15.39 -6.58
C PHE A 154 16.33 14.24 -6.28
N ALA A 155 16.58 13.58 -5.15
CA ALA A 155 15.68 12.63 -4.52
C ALA A 155 15.62 12.89 -3.00
N VAL A 156 14.45 12.72 -2.40
CA VAL A 156 14.19 12.89 -0.97
C VAL A 156 13.52 11.65 -0.43
N LEU A 157 14.04 11.11 0.68
CA LEU A 157 13.41 10.05 1.46
C LEU A 157 12.99 10.61 2.81
N GLU A 158 11.67 10.75 3.00
CA GLU A 158 11.05 11.38 4.16
C GLU A 158 10.50 10.35 5.14
N ARG A 159 10.62 10.64 6.44
CA ARG A 159 9.98 9.93 7.56
C ARG A 159 9.51 10.95 8.59
N GLY A 160 8.22 11.26 8.60
CA GLY A 160 7.67 12.31 9.46
C GLY A 160 8.41 13.63 9.25
N ASP A 161 8.94 14.20 10.34
CA ASP A 161 9.68 15.48 10.27
C ASP A 161 11.16 15.34 9.90
N THR A 162 11.63 14.11 9.68
CA THR A 162 13.02 13.79 9.31
C THR A 162 13.14 13.40 7.85
N TYR A 163 14.26 13.72 7.22
CA TYR A 163 14.54 13.27 5.86
C TYR A 163 16.03 13.09 5.60
N VAL A 164 16.33 12.27 4.59
CA VAL A 164 17.60 12.30 3.86
C VAL A 164 17.31 12.67 2.41
N GLN A 165 18.06 13.60 1.85
CA GLN A 165 17.95 13.98 0.45
C GLN A 165 19.31 13.96 -0.23
N VAL A 166 19.31 13.77 -1.53
CA VAL A 166 20.50 13.90 -2.36
C VAL A 166 20.18 14.78 -3.56
N GLY A 167 21.09 15.69 -3.87
CA GLY A 167 21.11 16.41 -5.13
C GLY A 167 22.35 16.05 -5.97
N PHE A 168 22.22 16.01 -7.29
CA PHE A 168 23.27 15.66 -8.23
C PHE A 168 23.76 16.88 -9.02
N GLY A 169 25.08 17.07 -9.05
CA GLY A 169 25.76 18.07 -9.85
C GLY A 169 25.48 19.52 -9.44
N GLU A 170 25.69 20.43 -10.37
CA GLU A 170 25.72 21.88 -10.12
C GLU A 170 24.37 22.44 -9.66
N ASN A 171 23.25 21.86 -10.12
CA ASN A 171 21.91 22.23 -9.67
C ASN A 171 21.72 22.05 -8.16
N ALA A 172 22.46 21.12 -7.56
CA ALA A 172 22.46 20.88 -6.13
C ALA A 172 23.49 21.74 -5.37
N GLY A 173 24.21 22.64 -6.04
CA GLY A 173 25.28 23.45 -5.45
C GLY A 173 26.53 22.63 -5.09
N THR A 174 26.78 21.54 -5.81
CA THR A 174 28.03 20.75 -5.70
C THR A 174 28.77 20.74 -7.04
N ARG A 175 29.99 20.20 -7.06
CA ARG A 175 30.80 20.13 -8.28
C ARG A 175 30.24 19.10 -9.29
N PRO A 176 30.57 19.21 -10.59
CA PRO A 176 30.13 18.24 -11.60
C PRO A 176 30.49 16.80 -11.23
N GLY A 177 29.52 15.89 -11.39
CA GLY A 177 29.69 14.46 -11.07
C GLY A 177 29.69 14.13 -9.57
N TRP A 178 29.39 15.09 -8.69
CA TRP A 178 29.27 14.88 -7.25
C TRP A 178 27.82 14.96 -6.79
N TYR A 179 27.61 14.45 -5.58
CA TYR A 179 26.34 14.44 -4.88
C TYR A 179 26.41 15.35 -3.65
N ALA A 180 25.38 16.17 -3.46
CA ALA A 180 25.11 16.88 -2.22
C ALA A 180 24.15 16.02 -1.40
N LEU A 181 24.66 15.31 -0.41
CA LEU A 181 23.86 14.55 0.53
C LEU A 181 23.47 15.45 1.70
N GLU A 182 22.19 15.53 2.02
CA GLU A 182 21.69 16.32 3.13
C GLU A 182 20.76 15.50 4.02
N ARG A 183 20.71 15.86 5.31
CA ARG A 183 19.77 15.28 6.26
C ARG A 183 19.20 16.33 7.19
N ARG A 184 17.95 16.13 7.59
CA ARG A 184 17.29 16.92 8.63
C ARG A 184 16.74 16.01 9.71
N ASP A 185 17.16 16.26 10.95
CA ASP A 185 16.72 15.49 12.10
C ASP A 185 15.62 16.26 12.88
N GLY A 186 14.45 16.44 12.26
CA GLY A 186 13.22 16.94 12.91
C GLY A 186 13.07 18.46 13.00
N SER A 187 14.15 19.24 12.85
CA SER A 187 14.10 20.70 12.88
C SER A 187 15.10 21.33 11.90
N ALA A 188 14.83 22.56 11.46
CA ALA A 188 15.74 23.35 10.62
C ALA A 188 17.15 23.49 11.24
N ASP A 189 17.25 23.62 12.56
CA ASP A 189 18.53 23.73 13.28
C ASP A 189 19.39 22.45 13.27
N LYS A 190 18.82 21.34 12.81
CA LYS A 190 19.47 20.03 12.70
C LYS A 190 19.55 19.60 11.23
N HIS A 191 19.87 20.56 10.37
CA HIS A 191 20.12 20.36 8.94
C HIS A 191 21.61 20.30 8.66
N PHE A 192 22.03 19.20 8.05
CA PHE A 192 23.43 18.93 7.74
C PHE A 192 23.59 18.56 6.28
N ARG A 193 24.74 18.90 5.71
CA ARG A 193 25.14 18.62 4.33
C ARG A 193 26.52 18.00 4.27
N ALA A 194 26.70 17.03 3.38
CA ALA A 194 27.97 16.41 3.03
C ALA A 194 28.10 16.33 1.50
N GLU A 195 29.32 16.44 1.00
CA GLU A 195 29.62 16.22 -0.41
C GLU A 195 30.18 14.80 -0.59
N VAL A 196 29.61 14.06 -1.53
CA VAL A 196 29.90 12.64 -1.76
C VAL A 196 30.16 12.41 -3.24
N ALA A 197 31.19 11.65 -3.57
CA ALA A 197 31.54 11.34 -4.97
C ALA A 197 30.87 10.06 -5.48
N ASP A 198 30.61 9.12 -4.58
CA ASP A 198 30.18 7.76 -4.90
C ASP A 198 28.68 7.59 -4.69
N LEU A 199 27.99 7.15 -5.75
CA LEU A 199 26.56 6.84 -5.70
C LEU A 199 26.25 5.65 -4.78
N ASP A 200 27.15 4.67 -4.67
CA ASP A 200 26.93 3.51 -3.79
C ASP A 200 26.95 3.92 -2.31
N GLU A 201 27.72 4.95 -1.94
CA GLU A 201 27.65 5.55 -0.60
C GLU A 201 26.32 6.28 -0.35
N ILE A 202 25.78 6.97 -1.35
CA ILE A 202 24.44 7.59 -1.27
C ILE A 202 23.35 6.51 -1.09
N ILE A 203 23.42 5.42 -1.86
CA ILE A 203 22.49 4.29 -1.75
C ILE A 203 22.57 3.68 -0.34
N ALA A 204 23.78 3.52 0.20
CA ALA A 204 23.97 3.04 1.57
C ALA A 204 23.38 4.00 2.61
N ALA A 205 23.50 5.32 2.42
CA ALA A 205 22.91 6.32 3.31
C ALA A 205 21.36 6.24 3.32
N PHE A 206 20.73 6.19 2.15
CA PHE A 206 19.27 6.08 2.04
C PHE A 206 18.76 4.76 2.61
N THR A 207 19.46 3.65 2.34
CA THR A 207 19.11 2.33 2.87
C THR A 207 19.28 2.29 4.40
N GLY A 208 20.35 2.90 4.93
CA GLY A 208 20.58 3.02 6.37
C GLY A 208 19.51 3.87 7.06
N PHE A 209 19.11 5.00 6.47
CA PHE A 209 17.99 5.81 6.96
C PHE A 209 16.69 5.01 6.96
N ALA A 210 16.36 4.35 5.84
CA ALA A 210 15.18 3.48 5.72
C ALA A 210 15.18 2.37 6.79
N GLY A 211 16.33 1.78 7.08
CA GLY A 211 16.51 0.71 8.06
C GLY A 211 16.65 1.14 9.53
N HIS A 212 16.62 2.44 9.85
CA HIS A 212 16.95 2.97 11.20
C HIS A 212 18.37 2.62 11.69
N ASP A 213 19.34 2.50 10.77
CA ASP A 213 20.73 2.25 11.14
C ASP A 213 21.39 3.53 11.73
N GLY A 214 21.56 3.60 13.04
CA GLY A 214 22.20 4.75 13.70
C GLY A 214 23.66 5.02 13.29
N ALA A 215 24.32 4.08 12.60
CA ALA A 215 25.71 4.24 12.15
C ALA A 215 25.85 4.94 10.80
N TRP A 216 24.80 4.96 9.96
CA TRP A 216 24.90 5.51 8.60
C TRP A 216 25.41 6.96 8.54
N PRO A 217 25.03 7.90 9.44
CA PRO A 217 25.53 9.26 9.37
C PRO A 217 27.02 9.37 9.69
N GLN A 218 27.58 8.43 10.45
CA GLN A 218 28.98 8.48 10.89
C GLN A 218 29.97 8.27 9.72
N ARG A 219 29.47 7.82 8.57
CA ARG A 219 30.24 7.58 7.35
C ARG A 219 30.57 8.86 6.57
N PHE A 220 29.96 10.00 6.93
CA PHE A 220 30.04 11.24 6.15
C PHE A 220 30.59 12.41 6.97
N SER A 221 31.34 13.28 6.30
CA SER A 221 31.83 14.55 6.87
C SER A 221 30.76 15.64 6.75
N TRP A 222 29.90 15.74 7.75
CA TRP A 222 28.80 16.70 7.76
C TRP A 222 29.24 18.13 8.11
N ARG A 223 28.62 19.09 7.42
CA ARG A 223 28.64 20.52 7.75
C ARG A 223 27.24 20.97 8.07
N LYS A 224 27.08 21.82 9.09
CA LYS A 224 25.77 22.40 9.42
C LYS A 224 25.36 23.34 8.29
N VAL A 225 24.14 23.19 7.79
CA VAL A 225 23.53 24.14 6.86
C VAL A 225 22.93 25.25 7.70
N VAL A 226 23.42 26.48 7.55
CA VAL A 226 22.78 27.67 8.12
C VAL A 226 21.84 28.17 7.05
N LEU A 227 20.53 28.04 7.30
CA LEU A 227 19.48 28.63 6.47
C LEU A 227 19.44 30.14 6.64
#